data_AF-A0AAW0X755-F1
#
_entry.id   AF-A0AAW0X755-F1
#
_cell.length_a   1.000
_cell.length_b   1.000
_cell.length_c   1.000
_cell.angle_alpha   90.00
_cell.angle_beta   90.00
_cell.angle_gamma   90.00
#
_symmetry.space_group_name_H-M   'P 1'
#
loop_
_entity.id
_entity.type
_entity.pdbx_description
1 polymer ?
#
loop_
_entity_poly.entity_id
_entity_poly.type
_entity_poly.pdbx_seq_one_letter_code
_entity_poly.pdbx_strand_id
1 'polypeptide(L)'
;MENAGNIGSRRREGKKYAVEDEALDRIAKEAEARLAQRRAARAEARELRLRELEKLQQDQENDEEKQFGTPTYPEPSPRSGVTGRTSVRTAGINSTGQYSRRSSEDSTTDESLPANVREMRAELKELDEKFRKAMITNAQLDNEKATLTYEVELMKDKYTELEETHTQLTKEHRKKCTEYEQLRKVSTKLQEEVKALRSLLQERDQLIQEYGLVVVGEDEENGEEVESEKEDVDDLSPRKIFVKKALISQEAAELLAKGAAKGSLDVRLKKFGEEKNDLEDQVRRLKLELEEEQNKNRRRENGLDYEKQKEQSKTVNEYKFRVQKAEAEVSTLQANVARLDALSTRYKIQSEELEKSEEELKLEKRKLQRELREAQSRLEEVETTNNHLIKRFDKLKNARSTLLKDLSQDPA
;
A
#
# COMPACT_ATOMS: atom_id res chain seq x y z
N MET A 1 -18.58 -34.22 39.39
CA MET A 1 -19.44 -33.10 39.00
C MET A 1 -18.68 -32.24 38.02
N GLU A 2 -19.39 -31.81 37.00
CA GLU A 2 -18.92 -31.33 35.70
C GLU A 2 -18.10 -30.04 35.78
N ASN A 3 -17.14 -29.88 34.87
CA ASN A 3 -17.14 -28.67 34.03
C ASN A 3 -16.29 -28.85 32.77
N ALA A 4 -16.99 -28.84 31.63
CA ALA A 4 -16.43 -28.85 30.29
C ALA A 4 -15.92 -27.44 29.93
N GLY A 5 -14.62 -27.34 29.64
CA GLY A 5 -13.99 -26.11 29.12
C GLY A 5 -14.27 -25.97 27.62
N ASN A 6 -15.08 -24.97 27.30
CA ASN A 6 -15.55 -24.55 25.98
C ASN A 6 -14.39 -24.27 25.00
N ILE A 7 -14.22 -25.12 23.96
CA ILE A 7 -13.32 -24.86 22.83
C ILE A 7 -14.02 -23.86 21.91
N GLY A 8 -13.62 -22.59 22.02
CA GLY A 8 -14.12 -21.51 21.17
C GLY A 8 -13.83 -21.76 19.70
N SER A 9 -14.89 -22.05 18.94
CA SER A 9 -14.93 -21.98 17.49
C SER A 9 -14.70 -20.54 17.03
N ARG A 10 -13.44 -20.19 16.74
CA ARG A 10 -13.08 -19.03 15.91
C ARG A 10 -12.70 -19.53 14.52
N ARG A 11 -13.70 -19.92 13.73
CA ARG A 11 -13.54 -20.18 12.29
C ARG A 11 -14.73 -19.58 11.56
N ARG A 12 -14.42 -18.72 10.56
CA ARG A 12 -15.27 -18.23 9.44
C ARG A 12 -15.62 -16.74 9.42
N GLU A 13 -14.65 -15.84 9.60
CA GLU A 13 -14.79 -14.46 9.10
C GLU A 13 -13.79 -14.18 7.96
N GLY A 14 -12.52 -14.60 8.07
CA GLY A 14 -11.53 -14.37 7.02
C GLY A 14 -11.76 -15.10 5.67
N LYS A 15 -12.62 -16.12 5.62
CA LYS A 15 -12.92 -16.85 4.36
C LYS A 15 -14.03 -16.19 3.53
N LYS A 16 -14.86 -15.34 4.12
CA LYS A 16 -15.95 -14.66 3.36
C LYS A 16 -15.39 -13.48 2.57
N TYR A 17 -14.55 -12.66 3.20
CA TYR A 17 -13.87 -11.54 2.55
C TYR A 17 -12.99 -11.98 1.37
N ALA A 18 -12.25 -13.09 1.49
CA ALA A 18 -11.42 -13.59 0.40
C ALA A 18 -12.23 -14.04 -0.84
N VAL A 19 -13.43 -14.60 -0.64
CA VAL A 19 -14.31 -15.03 -1.73
C VAL A 19 -15.05 -13.85 -2.35
N GLU A 20 -15.40 -12.84 -1.54
CA GLU A 20 -16.00 -11.60 -2.01
C GLU A 20 -15.01 -10.75 -2.82
N ASP A 21 -13.76 -10.61 -2.37
CA ASP A 21 -12.70 -9.91 -3.12
C ASP A 21 -12.38 -10.64 -4.44
N GLU A 22 -12.33 -11.97 -4.43
CA GLU A 22 -12.12 -12.75 -5.65
C GLU A 22 -13.30 -12.62 -6.64
N ALA A 23 -14.53 -12.46 -6.13
CA ALA A 23 -15.70 -12.18 -6.96
C ALA A 23 -15.66 -10.77 -7.57
N LEU A 24 -15.24 -9.76 -6.79
CA LEU A 24 -15.08 -8.38 -7.27
C LEU A 24 -13.99 -8.27 -8.34
N ASP A 25 -12.88 -8.98 -8.19
CA ASP A 25 -11.81 -9.03 -9.19
C ASP A 25 -12.25 -9.68 -10.51
N ARG A 26 -13.09 -10.73 -10.45
CA ARG A 26 -13.66 -11.35 -11.65
C ARG A 26 -14.62 -10.40 -12.37
N ILE A 27 -15.48 -9.70 -11.63
CA ILE A 27 -16.40 -8.70 -12.19
C ILE A 27 -15.62 -7.54 -12.83
N ALA A 28 -14.55 -7.08 -12.19
CA ALA A 28 -13.70 -6.03 -12.75
C ALA A 28 -13.02 -6.46 -14.05
N LYS A 29 -12.45 -7.67 -14.09
CA LYS A 29 -11.83 -8.24 -15.30
C LYS A 29 -12.84 -8.46 -16.43
N GLU A 30 -14.04 -8.93 -16.11
CA GLU A 30 -15.11 -9.13 -17.09
C GLU A 30 -15.60 -7.79 -17.66
N ALA A 31 -15.75 -6.77 -16.80
CA ALA A 31 -16.10 -5.42 -17.22
C ALA A 31 -15.02 -4.80 -18.13
N GLU A 32 -13.75 -5.00 -17.80
CA GLU A 32 -12.61 -4.54 -18.62
C GLU A 32 -12.57 -5.25 -19.98
N ALA A 33 -12.74 -6.57 -20.01
CA ALA A 33 -12.81 -7.35 -21.24
C ALA A 33 -13.97 -6.90 -22.15
N ARG A 34 -15.14 -6.61 -21.55
CA ARG A 34 -16.30 -6.11 -22.29
C ARG A 34 -16.08 -4.70 -22.85
N LEU A 35 -15.34 -3.85 -22.13
CA LEU A 35 -14.93 -2.53 -22.60
C LEU A 35 -13.92 -2.63 -23.74
N ALA A 36 -12.95 -3.54 -23.63
CA ALA A 36 -11.99 -3.82 -24.68
C ALA A 36 -12.65 -4.35 -25.97
N GLN A 37 -13.62 -5.26 -25.86
CA GLN A 37 -14.41 -5.73 -27.01
C GLN A 37 -15.19 -4.60 -27.67
N ARG A 38 -15.81 -3.70 -26.89
CA ARG A 38 -16.50 -2.52 -27.45
C ARG A 38 -15.53 -1.57 -28.16
N ARG A 39 -14.31 -1.40 -27.64
CA ARG A 39 -13.27 -0.61 -28.31
C ARG A 39 -12.81 -1.27 -29.62
N ALA A 40 -12.59 -2.59 -29.63
CA ALA A 40 -12.24 -3.33 -30.83
C ALA A 40 -13.34 -3.23 -31.90
N ALA A 41 -14.62 -3.43 -31.54
CA ALA A 41 -15.74 -3.30 -32.47
C ALA A 41 -15.88 -1.88 -33.05
N ARG A 42 -15.59 -0.84 -32.25
CA ARG A 42 -15.55 0.55 -32.75
C ARG A 42 -14.38 0.76 -33.70
N ALA A 43 -13.22 0.19 -33.41
CA ALA A 43 -12.05 0.27 -34.30
C ALA A 43 -12.30 -0.45 -35.63
N GLU A 44 -12.90 -1.63 -35.61
CA GLU A 44 -13.31 -2.37 -36.82
C GLU A 44 -14.39 -1.60 -37.61
N ALA A 45 -15.35 -0.97 -36.94
CA ALA A 45 -16.34 -0.12 -37.61
C ALA A 45 -15.70 1.12 -38.27
N ARG A 46 -14.68 1.72 -37.63
CA ARG A 46 -13.88 2.81 -38.23
C ARG A 46 -13.12 2.32 -39.45
N GLU A 47 -12.48 1.14 -39.38
CA GLU A 47 -11.74 0.54 -40.48
C GLU A 47 -12.65 0.23 -41.69
N LEU A 48 -13.84 -0.32 -41.45
CA LEU A 48 -14.82 -0.59 -42.49
C LEU A 48 -15.31 0.70 -43.17
N ARG A 49 -15.62 1.74 -42.39
CA ARG A 49 -16.01 3.04 -42.94
C ARG A 49 -14.89 3.68 -43.75
N LEU A 50 -13.64 3.54 -43.32
CA LEU A 50 -12.47 4.04 -44.05
C LEU A 50 -12.30 3.33 -45.39
N ARG A 51 -12.41 1.99 -45.41
CA ARG A 51 -12.38 1.20 -46.66
C ARG A 51 -13.53 1.54 -47.61
N GLU A 52 -14.72 1.81 -47.07
CA GLU A 52 -15.88 2.17 -47.90
C GLU A 52 -15.71 3.56 -48.54
N LEU A 53 -15.14 4.52 -47.79
CA LEU A 53 -14.78 5.83 -48.33
C LEU A 53 -13.67 5.72 -49.40
N GLU A 54 -12.64 4.92 -49.16
CA GLU A 54 -11.58 4.65 -50.14
C GLU A 54 -12.13 4.02 -51.42
N LYS A 55 -13.08 3.10 -51.29
CA LYS A 55 -13.76 2.49 -52.43
C LYS A 55 -14.62 3.49 -53.21
N LEU A 56 -15.37 4.35 -52.53
CA LEU A 56 -16.15 5.41 -53.18
C LEU A 56 -15.25 6.39 -53.95
N GLN A 57 -14.09 6.73 -53.38
CA GLN A 57 -13.12 7.59 -54.03
C GLN A 57 -12.53 6.91 -55.27
N GLN A 58 -12.18 5.62 -55.17
CA GLN A 58 -11.67 4.84 -56.29
C GLN A 58 -12.74 4.65 -57.41
N ASP A 59 -14.00 4.45 -57.04
CA ASP A 59 -15.10 4.34 -58.01
C ASP A 59 -15.36 5.68 -58.72
N GLN A 60 -15.23 6.82 -58.01
CA GLN A 60 -15.27 8.16 -58.63
C GLN A 60 -14.10 8.39 -59.58
N GLU A 61 -12.87 8.05 -59.19
CA GLU A 61 -11.69 8.15 -60.06
C GLU A 61 -11.86 7.27 -61.32
N ASN A 62 -12.40 6.06 -61.18
CA ASN A 62 -12.68 5.17 -62.30
C ASN A 62 -13.79 5.69 -63.24
N ASP A 63 -14.82 6.33 -62.70
CA ASP A 63 -15.90 6.94 -63.49
C ASP A 63 -15.41 8.21 -64.19
N GLU A 64 -14.56 9.01 -63.55
CA GLU A 64 -13.84 10.13 -64.18
C GLU A 64 -12.94 9.62 -65.32
N GLU A 65 -12.21 8.51 -65.12
CA GLU A 65 -11.36 7.89 -66.14
C GLU A 65 -12.19 7.32 -67.31
N LYS A 66 -13.37 6.73 -67.05
CA LYS A 66 -14.30 6.30 -68.13
C LYS A 66 -14.92 7.46 -68.88
N GLN A 67 -15.19 8.58 -68.21
CA GLN A 67 -15.80 9.75 -68.81
C GLN A 67 -14.78 10.60 -69.60
N PHE A 68 -13.47 10.49 -69.28
CA PHE A 68 -12.36 11.12 -70.00
C PHE A 68 -11.53 10.18 -70.89
N GLY A 69 -11.79 8.87 -70.85
CA GLY A 69 -11.10 7.85 -71.63
C GLY A 69 -11.47 7.90 -73.11
N THR A 70 -10.53 8.33 -73.96
CA THR A 70 -10.63 8.23 -75.42
C THR A 70 -10.84 6.78 -75.88
N PRO A 71 -11.77 6.49 -76.81
CA PRO A 71 -12.00 5.14 -77.29
C PRO A 71 -10.82 4.70 -78.18
N THR A 72 -9.97 3.85 -77.64
CA THR A 72 -8.89 3.19 -78.39
C THR A 72 -9.39 1.87 -78.95
N TYR A 73 -9.25 1.71 -80.27
CA TYR A 73 -9.58 0.48 -81.01
C TYR A 73 -8.74 -0.71 -80.50
N PRO A 74 -9.30 -1.94 -80.49
CA PRO A 74 -8.57 -3.11 -79.99
C PRO A 74 -7.64 -3.68 -81.08
N GLU A 75 -6.37 -3.89 -80.74
CA GLU A 75 -5.46 -4.79 -81.46
C GLU A 75 -4.92 -5.85 -80.48
N PRO A 76 -4.77 -7.13 -80.88
CA PRO A 76 -4.63 -8.23 -79.93
C PRO A 76 -3.18 -8.61 -79.63
N SER A 77 -2.85 -8.73 -78.33
CA SER A 77 -2.01 -9.75 -77.60
C SER A 77 -0.62 -10.17 -78.17
N PRO A 78 0.29 -10.84 -77.41
CA PRO A 78 0.23 -11.31 -76.01
C PRO A 78 1.55 -11.19 -75.19
N ARG A 79 1.47 -11.70 -73.94
CA ARG A 79 2.49 -12.40 -73.10
C ARG A 79 3.26 -11.68 -71.98
N SER A 80 3.06 -12.29 -70.80
CA SER A 80 4.02 -12.64 -69.74
C SER A 80 4.60 -11.57 -68.81
N GLY A 81 4.40 -11.80 -67.50
CA GLY A 81 5.52 -11.87 -66.57
C GLY A 81 5.46 -11.01 -65.31
N VAL A 82 5.17 -11.66 -64.18
CA VAL A 82 5.97 -11.63 -62.93
C VAL A 82 6.16 -10.30 -62.16
N THR A 83 5.61 -10.31 -60.94
CA THR A 83 6.06 -9.73 -59.64
C THR A 83 6.90 -8.45 -59.60
N GLY A 84 6.57 -7.54 -58.67
CA GLY A 84 7.58 -6.59 -58.16
C GLY A 84 7.01 -5.47 -57.30
N ARG A 85 7.63 -5.23 -56.15
CA ARG A 85 7.24 -4.28 -55.10
C ARG A 85 7.72 -2.85 -55.40
N THR A 86 7.01 -1.89 -54.80
CA THR A 86 7.50 -0.65 -54.15
C THR A 86 8.32 0.39 -54.93
N SER A 87 7.86 1.65 -54.75
CA SER A 87 8.65 2.84 -54.35
C SER A 87 8.99 3.89 -55.42
N VAL A 88 8.38 5.07 -55.23
CA VAL A 88 8.95 6.43 -55.28
C VAL A 88 9.55 6.92 -56.61
N ARG A 89 9.00 8.05 -57.10
CA ARG A 89 9.66 9.30 -57.59
C ARG A 89 8.63 10.09 -58.41
N THR A 90 8.17 11.26 -57.94
CA THR A 90 8.69 12.61 -58.25
C THR A 90 9.09 12.85 -59.71
N ALA A 91 8.38 13.78 -60.33
CA ALA A 91 8.65 14.62 -61.51
C ALA A 91 7.42 14.54 -62.43
N GLY A 92 6.63 15.59 -62.57
CA GLY A 92 7.09 16.82 -63.21
C GLY A 92 6.88 16.68 -64.71
N ILE A 93 5.65 16.94 -65.18
CA ILE A 93 5.38 17.19 -66.59
C ILE A 93 4.44 18.39 -66.65
N ASN A 94 5.02 19.52 -67.05
CA ASN A 94 4.29 20.59 -67.71
C ASN A 94 3.52 19.98 -68.89
N SER A 95 2.20 19.98 -68.83
CA SER A 95 1.38 19.88 -70.04
C SER A 95 0.75 21.24 -70.29
N THR A 96 1.46 22.02 -71.10
CA THR A 96 0.89 23.08 -71.95
C THR A 96 -0.16 22.44 -72.86
N GLY A 97 -1.34 22.21 -72.30
CA GLY A 97 -2.51 21.77 -73.03
C GLY A 97 -3.33 22.99 -73.38
N GLN A 98 -2.97 23.66 -74.47
CA GLN A 98 -3.90 24.52 -75.19
C GLN A 98 -5.06 23.63 -75.65
N TYR A 99 -6.08 23.50 -74.81
CA TYR A 99 -7.39 23.04 -75.26
C TYR A 99 -7.92 24.12 -76.19
N SER A 100 -7.72 23.89 -77.49
CA SER A 100 -8.50 24.53 -78.54
C SER A 100 -9.96 24.16 -78.30
N ARG A 101 -10.63 24.94 -77.45
CA ARG A 101 -12.08 25.05 -77.47
C ARG A 101 -12.40 25.70 -78.80
N ARG A 102 -12.76 24.89 -79.78
CA ARG A 102 -13.57 25.31 -80.91
C ARG A 102 -14.91 25.77 -80.36
N SER A 103 -14.93 26.99 -79.82
CA SER A 103 -16.13 27.78 -79.62
C SER A 103 -16.50 28.29 -81.00
N SER A 104 -17.50 27.69 -81.63
CA SER A 104 -18.13 28.26 -82.81
C SER A 104 -18.92 29.49 -82.36
N GLU A 105 -18.24 30.63 -82.30
CA GLU A 105 -18.92 31.92 -82.30
C GLU A 105 -19.52 32.09 -83.69
N ASP A 106 -20.85 31.98 -83.75
CA ASP A 106 -21.65 32.42 -84.90
C ASP A 106 -21.42 33.92 -85.09
N SER A 107 -20.54 34.25 -86.02
CA SER A 107 -20.19 35.61 -86.41
C SER A 107 -21.27 36.14 -87.37
N THR A 108 -22.45 36.42 -86.82
CA THR A 108 -23.44 37.28 -87.49
C THR A 108 -23.30 38.68 -86.91
N THR A 109 -23.07 39.64 -87.80
CA THR A 109 -22.70 41.03 -87.51
C THR A 109 -23.64 41.70 -86.50
N ASP A 110 -23.17 41.86 -85.26
CA ASP A 110 -23.83 42.56 -84.15
C ASP A 110 -24.04 44.06 -84.43
N GLU A 111 -23.42 44.60 -85.49
CA GLU A 111 -23.48 46.02 -85.87
C GLU A 111 -24.88 46.50 -86.33
N SER A 112 -25.81 45.60 -86.64
CA SER A 112 -27.16 45.95 -87.13
C SER A 112 -28.27 45.86 -86.06
N LEU A 113 -27.95 45.48 -84.82
CA LEU A 113 -28.91 45.41 -83.72
C LEU A 113 -28.99 46.75 -82.97
N PRO A 114 -30.18 47.19 -82.51
CA PRO A 114 -30.31 48.42 -81.71
C PRO A 114 -29.40 48.37 -80.48
N ALA A 115 -28.75 49.49 -80.13
CA ALA A 115 -27.79 49.57 -79.02
C ALA A 115 -28.31 48.95 -77.70
N ASN A 116 -29.61 49.14 -77.42
CA ASN A 116 -30.31 48.56 -76.27
C ASN A 116 -30.28 47.01 -76.23
N VAL A 117 -30.35 46.34 -77.39
CA VAL A 117 -30.29 44.86 -77.48
C VAL A 117 -28.87 44.35 -77.26
N ARG A 118 -27.87 45.11 -77.73
CA ARG A 118 -26.45 44.78 -77.53
C ARG A 118 -26.06 44.92 -76.06
N GLU A 119 -26.52 45.99 -75.40
CA GLU A 119 -26.33 46.21 -73.96
C GLU A 119 -26.97 45.12 -73.11
N MET A 120 -28.24 44.75 -73.37
CA MET A 120 -28.88 43.63 -72.67
C MET A 120 -28.18 42.28 -72.90
N ARG A 121 -27.61 42.03 -74.08
CA ARG A 121 -26.80 40.82 -74.33
C ARG A 121 -25.47 40.84 -73.57
N ALA A 122 -24.83 42.00 -73.47
CA ALA A 122 -23.61 42.17 -72.68
C ALA A 122 -23.88 41.99 -71.17
N GLU A 123 -24.98 42.56 -70.67
CA GLU A 123 -25.43 42.37 -69.28
C GLU A 123 -25.78 40.91 -68.99
N LEU A 124 -26.47 40.22 -69.92
CA LEU A 124 -26.76 38.79 -69.79
C LEU A 124 -25.48 37.96 -69.72
N LYS A 125 -24.50 38.25 -70.58
CA LYS A 125 -23.19 37.58 -70.55
C LYS A 125 -22.42 37.86 -69.26
N GLU A 126 -22.46 39.09 -68.76
CA GLU A 126 -21.84 39.46 -67.48
C GLU A 126 -22.53 38.74 -66.30
N LEU A 127 -23.86 38.62 -66.34
CA LEU A 127 -24.64 37.90 -65.35
C LEU A 127 -24.34 36.39 -65.37
N ASP A 128 -24.24 35.80 -66.57
CA ASP A 128 -23.86 34.40 -66.76
C ASP A 128 -22.43 34.13 -66.25
N GLU A 129 -21.48 35.03 -66.50
CA GLU A 129 -20.12 34.94 -65.98
C GLU A 129 -20.07 35.08 -64.45
N LYS A 130 -20.86 35.98 -63.87
CA LYS A 130 -21.01 36.12 -62.41
C LYS A 130 -21.62 34.86 -61.79
N PHE A 131 -22.66 34.31 -62.39
CA PHE A 131 -23.30 33.07 -61.95
C PHE A 131 -22.32 31.89 -62.01
N ARG A 132 -21.56 31.76 -63.11
CA ARG A 132 -20.51 30.74 -63.25
C ARG A 132 -19.44 30.88 -62.17
N LYS A 133 -18.95 32.10 -61.90
CA LYS A 133 -17.98 32.35 -60.82
C LYS A 133 -18.57 31.97 -59.46
N ALA A 134 -19.81 32.35 -59.17
CA ALA A 134 -20.49 32.01 -57.92
C ALA A 134 -20.64 30.48 -57.74
N MET A 135 -20.98 29.76 -58.81
CA MET A 135 -21.06 28.29 -58.80
C MET A 135 -19.70 27.65 -58.51
N ILE A 136 -18.62 28.13 -59.12
CA ILE A 136 -17.26 27.62 -58.88
C ILE A 136 -16.85 27.88 -57.42
N THR A 137 -17.07 29.10 -56.90
CA THR A 137 -16.76 29.42 -55.50
C THR A 137 -17.61 28.61 -54.53
N ASN A 138 -18.88 28.36 -54.86
CA ASN A 138 -19.75 27.54 -54.01
C ASN A 138 -19.26 26.09 -53.94
N ALA A 139 -18.87 25.51 -55.09
CA ALA A 139 -18.26 24.17 -55.11
C ALA A 139 -16.93 24.12 -54.33
N GLN A 140 -16.11 25.17 -54.41
CA GLN A 140 -14.89 25.28 -53.59
C GLN A 140 -15.21 25.32 -52.09
N LEU A 141 -16.19 26.14 -51.68
CA LEU A 141 -16.63 26.23 -50.29
C LEU A 141 -17.19 24.91 -49.76
N ASP A 142 -17.93 24.15 -50.58
CA ASP A 142 -18.44 22.83 -50.19
C ASP A 142 -17.28 21.82 -49.98
N ASN A 143 -16.24 21.86 -50.82
CA ASN A 143 -15.05 21.03 -50.63
C ASN A 143 -14.25 21.42 -49.37
N GLU A 144 -14.06 22.73 -49.12
CA GLU A 144 -13.42 23.22 -47.91
C GLU A 144 -14.22 22.84 -46.65
N LYS A 145 -15.55 22.97 -46.71
CA LYS A 145 -16.45 22.55 -45.64
C LYS A 145 -16.35 21.04 -45.38
N ALA A 146 -16.31 20.21 -46.41
CA ALA A 146 -16.14 18.77 -46.26
C ALA A 146 -14.80 18.43 -45.60
N THR A 147 -13.72 19.08 -46.04
CA THR A 147 -12.37 18.92 -45.47
C THR A 147 -12.32 19.31 -44.00
N LEU A 148 -12.82 20.50 -43.66
CA LEU A 148 -12.87 20.97 -42.26
C LEU A 148 -13.76 20.09 -41.39
N THR A 149 -14.86 19.55 -41.93
CA THR A 149 -15.72 18.62 -41.20
C THR A 149 -14.95 17.35 -40.82
N TYR A 150 -14.19 16.78 -41.76
CA TYR A 150 -13.33 15.62 -41.49
C TYR A 150 -12.25 15.93 -40.44
N GLU A 151 -11.58 17.08 -40.55
CA GLU A 151 -10.58 17.49 -39.56
C GLU A 151 -11.17 17.61 -38.15
N VAL A 152 -12.36 18.19 -38.03
CA VAL A 152 -13.07 18.29 -36.74
C VAL A 152 -13.41 16.91 -36.19
N GLU A 153 -13.85 15.97 -37.02
CA GLU A 153 -14.12 14.59 -36.59
C GLU A 153 -12.85 13.89 -36.09
N LEU A 154 -11.73 14.02 -36.82
CA LEU A 154 -10.44 13.47 -36.42
C LEU A 154 -9.95 14.07 -35.09
N MET A 155 -10.12 15.38 -34.90
CA MET A 155 -9.74 16.05 -33.65
C MET A 155 -10.63 15.62 -32.48
N LYS A 156 -11.92 15.37 -32.70
CA LYS A 156 -12.82 14.80 -31.67
C LYS A 156 -12.37 13.41 -31.26
N ASP A 157 -12.01 12.55 -32.22
CA ASP A 157 -11.51 11.20 -31.92
C ASP A 157 -10.23 11.28 -31.07
N LYS A 158 -9.25 12.10 -31.47
CA LYS A 158 -8.02 12.32 -30.68
C LYS A 158 -8.30 12.85 -29.27
N TYR A 159 -9.27 13.76 -29.15
CA TYR A 159 -9.69 14.30 -27.86
C TYR A 159 -10.25 13.19 -26.96
N THR A 160 -11.13 12.33 -27.49
CA THR A 160 -11.67 11.19 -26.72
C THR A 160 -10.58 10.20 -26.28
N GLU A 161 -9.59 9.93 -27.13
CA GLU A 161 -8.45 9.07 -26.77
C GLU A 161 -7.61 9.68 -25.64
N LEU A 162 -7.37 10.99 -25.68
CA LEU A 162 -6.70 11.71 -24.61
C LEU A 162 -7.50 11.70 -23.30
N GLU A 163 -8.82 11.85 -23.35
CA GLU A 163 -9.67 11.75 -22.16
C GLU A 163 -9.64 10.34 -21.53
N GLU A 164 -9.68 9.30 -22.36
CA GLU A 164 -9.61 7.91 -21.91
C GLU A 164 -8.26 7.61 -21.24
N THR A 165 -7.15 8.02 -21.86
CA THR A 165 -5.80 7.83 -21.31
C THR A 165 -5.59 8.64 -20.03
N HIS A 166 -6.06 9.88 -19.97
CA HIS A 166 -6.02 10.70 -18.74
C HIS A 166 -6.81 10.04 -17.60
N THR A 167 -7.98 9.47 -17.91
CA THR A 167 -8.81 8.75 -16.93
C THR A 167 -8.10 7.48 -16.42
N GLN A 168 -7.41 6.74 -17.30
CA GLN A 168 -6.63 5.57 -16.92
C GLN A 168 -5.43 5.95 -16.03
N LEU A 169 -4.63 6.93 -16.44
CA LEU A 169 -3.50 7.46 -15.65
C LEU A 169 -3.95 7.94 -14.28
N THR A 170 -5.10 8.62 -14.19
CA THR A 170 -5.65 9.07 -12.90
C THR A 170 -5.99 7.89 -11.98
N LYS A 171 -6.53 6.79 -12.52
CA LYS A 171 -6.83 5.57 -11.74
C LYS A 171 -5.55 4.87 -11.29
N GLU A 172 -4.56 4.75 -12.16
CA GLU A 172 -3.26 4.13 -11.84
C GLU A 172 -2.51 4.95 -10.78
N HIS A 173 -2.51 6.27 -10.91
CA HIS A 173 -1.93 7.16 -9.90
C HIS A 173 -2.59 6.94 -8.53
N ARG A 174 -3.92 6.86 -8.46
CA ARG A 174 -4.63 6.57 -7.20
C ARG A 174 -4.22 5.21 -6.62
N LYS A 175 -4.14 4.15 -7.44
CA LYS A 175 -3.66 2.84 -6.99
C LYS A 175 -2.24 2.91 -6.43
N LYS A 176 -1.32 3.58 -7.15
CA LYS A 176 0.07 3.76 -6.70
C LYS A 176 0.19 4.56 -5.41
N CYS A 177 -0.63 5.59 -5.22
CA CYS A 177 -0.71 6.30 -3.94
C CYS A 177 -1.15 5.37 -2.80
N THR A 178 -2.15 4.52 -3.02
CA THR A 178 -2.60 3.57 -1.98
C THR A 178 -1.53 2.52 -1.65
N GLU A 179 -0.85 1.96 -2.66
CA GLU A 179 0.28 1.03 -2.46
C GLU A 179 1.43 1.70 -1.69
N TYR A 180 1.76 2.94 -2.06
CA TYR A 180 2.80 3.72 -1.38
C TYR A 180 2.45 3.96 0.09
N GLU A 181 1.20 4.34 0.40
CA GLU A 181 0.77 4.54 1.79
C GLU A 181 0.82 3.24 2.62
N GLN A 182 0.47 2.10 2.02
CA GLN A 182 0.59 0.79 2.67
C GLN A 182 2.06 0.44 2.95
N LEU A 183 2.94 0.59 1.95
CA LEU A 183 4.36 0.30 2.10
C LEU A 183 5.01 1.22 3.12
N ARG A 184 4.64 2.51 3.13
CA ARG A 184 5.09 3.48 4.13
C ARG A 184 4.71 3.05 5.55
N LYS A 185 3.48 2.57 5.78
CA LYS A 185 3.05 2.05 7.09
C LYS A 185 3.84 0.82 7.53
N VAL A 186 4.18 -0.08 6.61
CA VAL A 186 5.03 -1.25 6.92
C VAL A 186 6.45 -0.79 7.25
N SER A 187 7.01 0.12 6.46
CA SER A 187 8.35 0.68 6.69
C SER A 187 8.46 1.37 8.05
N THR A 188 7.46 2.14 8.47
CA THR A 188 7.49 2.79 9.79
C THR A 188 7.45 1.78 10.94
N LYS A 189 6.63 0.73 10.82
CA LYS A 189 6.59 -0.35 11.83
C LYS A 189 7.92 -1.09 11.93
N LEU A 190 8.53 -1.43 10.80
CA LEU A 190 9.84 -2.08 10.77
C LEU A 190 10.93 -1.18 11.37
N GLN A 191 10.87 0.13 11.14
CA GLN A 191 11.81 1.08 11.77
C GLN A 191 11.65 1.12 13.30
N GLU A 192 10.41 1.09 13.80
CA GLU A 192 10.12 1.01 15.24
C GLU A 192 10.62 -0.32 15.84
N GLU A 193 10.39 -1.44 15.17
CA GLU A 193 10.88 -2.76 15.58
C GLU A 193 12.41 -2.82 15.63
N VAL A 194 13.10 -2.31 14.59
CA VAL A 194 14.57 -2.23 14.57
C VAL A 194 15.07 -1.35 15.71
N LYS A 195 14.41 -0.22 15.99
CA LYS A 195 14.79 0.65 17.11
C LYS A 195 14.63 -0.07 18.45
N ALA A 196 13.52 -0.78 18.65
CA ALA A 196 13.29 -1.57 19.87
C ALA A 196 14.33 -2.69 20.04
N LEU A 197 14.63 -3.43 18.97
CA LEU A 197 15.65 -4.48 19.00
C LEU A 197 17.06 -3.93 19.29
N ARG A 198 17.40 -2.76 18.74
CA ARG A 198 18.67 -2.07 19.05
C ARG A 198 18.73 -1.66 20.52
N SER A 199 17.64 -1.14 21.08
CA SER A 199 17.58 -0.79 22.51
C SER A 199 17.73 -2.03 23.39
N LEU A 200 17.06 -3.15 23.08
CA LEU A 200 17.21 -4.41 23.82
C LEU A 200 18.63 -4.98 23.74
N LEU A 201 19.29 -4.88 22.57
CA LEU A 201 20.69 -5.28 22.43
C LEU A 201 21.62 -4.41 23.27
N GLN A 202 21.41 -3.09 23.26
CA GLN A 202 22.18 -2.17 24.09
C GLN A 202 22.00 -2.45 25.59
N GLU A 203 20.78 -2.71 26.04
CA GLU A 203 20.49 -3.09 27.43
C GLU A 203 21.18 -4.41 27.79
N ARG A 204 21.11 -5.43 26.91
CA ARG A 204 21.83 -6.68 27.09
C ARG A 204 23.34 -6.45 27.21
N ASP A 205 23.92 -5.64 26.33
CA ASP A 205 25.36 -5.37 26.32
C ASP A 205 25.80 -4.55 27.55
N GLN A 206 24.94 -3.64 28.04
CA GLN A 206 25.13 -2.92 29.31
C GLN A 206 25.14 -3.89 30.49
N LEU A 207 24.17 -4.79 30.58
CA LEU A 207 24.12 -5.81 31.64
C LEU A 207 25.37 -6.71 31.60
N ILE A 208 25.80 -7.14 30.41
CA ILE A 208 27.05 -7.91 30.25
C ILE A 208 28.24 -7.14 30.84
N GLN A 209 28.35 -5.83 30.58
CA GLN A 209 29.39 -4.97 31.14
C GLN A 209 29.27 -4.78 32.66
N GLU A 210 28.08 -4.46 33.17
CA GLU A 210 27.83 -4.20 34.60
C GLU A 210 28.13 -5.42 35.46
N TYR A 211 27.78 -6.62 34.98
CA TYR A 211 28.10 -7.88 35.66
C TYR A 211 29.53 -8.38 35.40
N GLY A 212 30.36 -7.62 34.67
CA GLY A 212 31.74 -7.98 34.38
C GLY A 212 31.86 -9.30 33.61
N LEU A 213 30.89 -9.59 32.73
CA LEU A 213 30.87 -10.79 31.91
C LEU A 213 31.65 -10.54 30.61
N VAL A 214 32.36 -11.57 30.16
CA VAL A 214 33.14 -11.58 28.93
C VAL A 214 32.61 -12.68 28.03
N VAL A 215 32.45 -12.36 26.75
CA VAL A 215 32.07 -13.34 25.73
C VAL A 215 33.31 -14.13 25.36
N VAL A 216 33.27 -15.44 25.55
CA VAL A 216 34.33 -16.37 25.19
C VAL A 216 33.76 -17.41 24.23
N GLY A 217 34.36 -17.51 23.05
CA GLY A 217 34.01 -18.47 22.02
C GLY A 217 35.23 -18.84 21.20
N GLU A 218 35.04 -19.75 20.25
CA GLU A 218 36.03 -19.96 19.20
C GLU A 218 35.94 -18.75 18.26
N ASP A 219 36.85 -17.80 18.42
CA ASP A 219 37.05 -16.79 17.40
C ASP A 219 37.73 -17.46 16.20
N GLU A 220 37.29 -17.11 14.99
CA GLU A 220 37.94 -17.46 13.72
C GLU A 220 39.30 -16.73 13.62
N GLU A 221 40.19 -16.96 14.58
CA GLU A 221 41.50 -16.31 14.66
C GLU A 221 42.53 -16.93 13.69
N ASN A 222 42.06 -17.72 12.72
CA ASN A 222 42.75 -17.90 11.45
C ASN A 222 41.92 -17.21 10.37
N GLY A 223 42.22 -15.93 10.15
CA GLY A 223 41.68 -15.15 9.04
C GLY A 223 42.15 -15.68 7.67
N GLU A 224 41.65 -16.85 7.27
CA GLU A 224 41.35 -17.03 5.86
C GLU A 224 40.09 -16.21 5.62
N GLU A 225 40.29 -14.97 5.18
CA GLU A 225 39.33 -14.30 4.31
C GLU A 225 39.02 -15.29 3.19
N VAL A 226 37.96 -16.09 3.37
CA VAL A 226 37.31 -16.75 2.26
C VAL A 226 36.72 -15.61 1.45
N GLU A 227 37.55 -15.08 0.54
CA GLU A 227 37.09 -14.36 -0.65
C GLU A 227 36.01 -15.25 -1.25
N SER A 228 34.77 -14.94 -0.90
CA SER A 228 33.61 -15.61 -1.42
C SER A 228 33.48 -15.07 -2.83
N GLU A 229 34.09 -15.79 -3.76
CA GLU A 229 33.88 -15.61 -5.18
C GLU A 229 32.38 -15.46 -5.44
N LYS A 230 32.09 -14.48 -6.29
CA LYS A 230 30.77 -14.09 -6.76
C LYS A 230 29.88 -15.31 -7.02
N GLU A 231 28.78 -15.45 -6.29
CA GLU A 231 27.61 -16.20 -6.77
C GLU A 231 26.34 -15.79 -5.98
N ASP A 232 25.34 -15.39 -6.75
CA ASP A 232 23.91 -15.17 -6.47
C ASP A 232 23.47 -14.12 -5.43
N VAL A 233 22.98 -12.98 -5.96
CA VAL A 233 22.49 -11.79 -5.23
C VAL A 233 21.05 -11.96 -4.69
N ASP A 234 20.44 -13.15 -4.81
CA ASP A 234 19.00 -13.36 -4.54
C ASP A 234 18.68 -14.21 -3.29
N ASP A 235 19.67 -14.74 -2.58
CA ASP A 235 19.43 -15.48 -1.33
C ASP A 235 19.63 -14.60 -0.08
N LEU A 236 18.55 -13.96 0.36
CA LEU A 236 18.46 -13.19 1.61
C LEU A 236 18.35 -14.08 2.86
N SER A 237 18.54 -15.40 2.74
CA SER A 237 18.53 -16.29 3.90
C SER A 237 19.70 -15.97 4.84
N PRO A 238 19.46 -15.72 6.14
CA PRO A 238 20.54 -15.48 7.09
C PRO A 238 21.48 -16.68 7.12
N ARG A 239 22.71 -16.52 6.64
CA ARG A 239 23.76 -17.54 6.79
C ARG A 239 23.91 -17.85 8.28
N LYS A 240 23.61 -19.10 8.63
CA LYS A 240 23.54 -19.56 10.02
C LYS A 240 24.96 -19.81 10.53
N ILE A 241 25.63 -18.75 10.95
CA ILE A 241 26.97 -18.84 11.56
C ILE A 241 26.80 -19.47 12.96
N PHE A 242 27.10 -20.77 13.05
CA PHE A 242 27.10 -21.53 14.30
C PHE A 242 28.43 -21.38 15.03
N VAL A 243 28.76 -20.17 15.46
CA VAL A 243 29.88 -19.99 16.41
C VAL A 243 29.29 -20.03 17.82
N LYS A 244 29.62 -21.08 18.58
CA LYS A 244 29.20 -21.21 19.98
C LYS A 244 29.98 -20.20 20.82
N LYS A 245 29.27 -19.24 21.39
CA LYS A 245 29.81 -18.23 22.31
C LYS A 245 29.18 -18.43 23.68
N ALA A 246 29.98 -18.30 24.74
CA ALA A 246 29.54 -18.38 26.12
C ALA A 246 29.85 -17.07 26.85
N LEU A 247 29.03 -16.69 27.83
CA LEU A 247 29.31 -15.58 28.74
C LEU A 247 29.86 -16.16 30.05
N ILE A 248 31.04 -15.69 30.45
CA ILE A 248 31.67 -16.08 31.72
C ILE A 248 32.15 -14.82 32.46
N SER A 249 32.33 -14.87 33.78
CA SER A 249 32.88 -13.74 34.52
C SER A 249 34.33 -13.44 34.07
N GLN A 250 34.73 -12.18 34.20
CA GLN A 250 36.11 -11.75 33.93
C GLN A 250 37.13 -12.55 34.73
N GLU A 251 36.86 -12.81 36.01
CA GLU A 251 37.71 -13.64 36.86
C GLU A 251 37.85 -15.08 36.34
N ALA A 252 36.74 -15.71 35.92
CA ALA A 252 36.77 -17.05 35.35
C ALA A 252 37.55 -17.07 34.02
N ALA A 253 37.39 -16.05 33.19
CA ALA A 253 38.15 -15.90 31.94
C ALA A 253 39.65 -15.79 32.21
N GLU A 254 40.06 -14.99 33.20
CA GLU A 254 41.46 -14.84 33.60
C GLU A 254 42.06 -16.13 34.18
N LEU A 255 41.32 -16.85 35.03
CA LEU A 255 41.76 -18.14 35.57
C LEU A 255 41.98 -19.17 34.44
N LEU A 256 41.05 -19.23 33.49
CA LEU A 256 41.16 -20.11 32.32
C LEU A 256 42.23 -19.67 31.33
N ALA A 257 42.61 -18.39 31.30
CA ALA A 257 43.71 -17.88 30.48
C ALA A 257 45.10 -18.14 31.12
N LYS A 258 45.17 -18.17 32.45
CA LYS A 258 46.41 -18.49 33.20
C LYS A 258 46.75 -19.98 33.18
N GLY A 259 45.78 -20.85 32.95
CA GLY A 259 46.00 -22.29 32.82
C GLY A 259 46.85 -22.65 31.60
N ALA A 260 47.61 -23.75 31.68
CA ALA A 260 48.43 -24.25 30.56
C ALA A 260 47.60 -24.84 29.41
N ALA A 261 46.29 -25.00 29.60
CA ALA A 261 45.35 -25.52 28.64
C ALA A 261 45.07 -24.51 27.52
N LYS A 262 45.44 -24.86 26.28
CA LYS A 262 45.03 -24.16 25.06
C LYS A 262 43.91 -24.92 24.36
N GLY A 263 43.02 -24.21 23.67
CA GLY A 263 41.90 -24.78 22.91
C GLY A 263 40.54 -24.21 23.33
N SER A 264 39.48 -24.91 22.92
CA SER A 264 38.10 -24.49 23.19
C SER A 264 37.83 -24.31 24.69
N LEU A 265 36.80 -23.52 25.02
CA LEU A 265 36.40 -23.27 26.41
C LEU A 265 36.15 -24.58 27.18
N ASP A 266 35.49 -25.55 26.54
CA ASP A 266 35.21 -26.86 27.12
C ASP A 266 36.49 -27.64 27.46
N VAL A 267 37.49 -27.60 26.57
CA VAL A 267 38.79 -28.26 26.79
C VAL A 267 39.53 -27.62 27.97
N ARG A 268 39.49 -26.28 28.08
CA ARG A 268 40.13 -25.54 29.17
C ARG A 268 39.47 -25.85 30.52
N LEU A 269 38.13 -25.85 30.56
CA LEU A 269 37.37 -26.20 31.77
C LEU A 269 37.64 -27.64 32.22
N LYS A 270 37.70 -28.60 31.28
CA LYS A 270 37.97 -30.00 31.61
C LYS A 270 39.34 -30.17 32.27
N LYS A 271 40.39 -29.58 31.69
CA LYS A 271 41.75 -29.62 32.24
C LYS A 271 41.84 -28.95 33.61
N PHE A 272 41.20 -27.79 33.77
CA PHE A 272 41.14 -27.13 35.08
C PHE A 272 40.45 -28.00 36.15
N GLY A 273 39.40 -28.73 35.76
CA GLY A 273 38.74 -29.71 36.65
C GLY A 273 39.63 -30.89 37.03
N GLU A 274 40.42 -31.41 36.09
CA GLU A 274 41.41 -32.47 36.34
C GLU A 274 42.50 -31.99 37.33
N GLU A 275 43.08 -30.81 37.10
CA GLU A 275 44.08 -30.20 38.01
C GLU A 275 43.52 -29.96 39.41
N LYS A 276 42.26 -29.50 39.51
CA LYS A 276 41.57 -29.32 40.79
C LYS A 276 41.43 -30.66 41.54
N ASN A 277 41.04 -31.72 40.85
CA ASN A 277 40.89 -33.05 41.47
C ASN A 277 42.23 -33.57 42.00
N ASP A 278 43.31 -33.41 41.22
CA ASP A 278 44.66 -33.81 41.62
C ASP A 278 45.12 -33.07 42.89
N LEU A 279 44.85 -31.77 42.98
CA LEU A 279 45.15 -30.96 44.17
C LEU A 279 44.27 -31.35 45.36
N GLU A 280 42.98 -31.64 45.15
CA GLU A 280 42.10 -32.14 46.22
C GLU A 280 42.56 -33.49 46.76
N ASP A 281 43.05 -34.39 45.91
CA ASP A 281 43.64 -35.67 46.31
C ASP A 281 44.95 -35.48 47.09
N GLN A 282 45.76 -34.49 46.73
CA GLN A 282 46.97 -34.12 47.51
C GLN A 282 46.58 -33.57 48.88
N VAL A 283 45.61 -32.66 48.97
CA VAL A 283 45.12 -32.11 50.24
C VAL A 283 44.52 -33.21 51.11
N ARG A 284 43.76 -34.15 50.54
CA ARG A 284 43.22 -35.31 51.28
C ARG A 284 44.33 -36.17 51.87
N ARG A 285 45.39 -36.46 51.10
CA ARG A 285 46.57 -37.19 51.58
C ARG A 285 47.27 -36.46 52.73
N LEU A 286 47.57 -35.18 52.54
CA LEU A 286 48.22 -34.35 53.57
C LEU A 286 47.38 -34.21 54.83
N LYS A 287 46.05 -34.12 54.72
CA LYS A 287 45.15 -34.11 55.90
C LYS A 287 45.20 -35.43 56.66
N LEU A 288 45.26 -36.55 55.95
CA LEU A 288 45.35 -37.89 56.56
C LEU A 288 46.70 -38.03 57.30
N GLU A 289 47.79 -37.59 56.68
CA GLU A 289 49.11 -37.53 57.31
C GLU A 289 49.13 -36.59 58.54
N LEU A 290 48.50 -35.42 58.44
CA LEU A 290 48.36 -34.50 59.56
C LEU A 290 47.50 -35.06 60.69
N GLU A 291 46.39 -35.75 60.37
CA GLU A 291 45.53 -36.40 61.36
C GLU A 291 46.25 -37.58 62.03
N GLU A 292 47.06 -38.33 61.30
CA GLU A 292 47.94 -39.35 61.88
C GLU A 292 48.96 -38.73 62.84
N GLU A 293 49.59 -37.60 62.49
CA GLU A 293 50.48 -36.88 63.41
C GLU A 293 49.75 -36.23 64.58
N GLN A 294 48.57 -35.64 64.36
CA GLN A 294 47.73 -35.11 65.42
C GLN A 294 47.19 -36.21 66.33
N ASN A 295 46.91 -37.42 65.84
CA ASN A 295 46.53 -38.57 66.67
C ASN A 295 47.73 -39.13 67.44
N LYS A 296 48.94 -39.08 66.88
CA LYS A 296 50.19 -39.33 67.64
C LYS A 296 50.41 -38.26 68.72
N ASN A 297 50.05 -37.00 68.46
CA ASN A 297 50.19 -35.89 69.40
C ASN A 297 49.05 -35.82 70.44
N ARG A 298 47.81 -36.17 70.08
CA ARG A 298 46.66 -36.32 71.00
C ARG A 298 46.82 -37.51 71.94
N ARG A 299 47.55 -38.56 71.54
CA ARG A 299 47.99 -39.61 72.46
C ARG A 299 49.01 -39.12 73.50
N ARG A 300 49.61 -37.93 73.33
CA ARG A 300 50.50 -37.28 74.30
C ARG A 300 49.84 -36.20 75.15
N GLU A 301 48.71 -35.65 74.72
CA GLU A 301 48.11 -34.49 75.38
C GLU A 301 46.57 -34.66 75.45
N ASN A 302 46.13 -35.58 76.29
CA ASN A 302 44.75 -35.62 76.76
C ASN A 302 44.74 -35.28 78.25
N GLY A 303 44.34 -34.05 78.54
CA GLY A 303 44.01 -33.64 79.89
C GLY A 303 43.99 -32.13 79.97
N LEU A 304 42.93 -31.60 80.57
CA LEU A 304 42.70 -30.19 80.90
C LEU A 304 41.98 -29.38 79.81
N ASP A 305 40.64 -29.53 79.72
CA ASP A 305 39.78 -28.32 79.74
C ASP A 305 38.27 -28.54 79.95
N TYR A 306 37.87 -29.41 80.90
CA TYR A 306 36.44 -29.66 81.16
C TYR A 306 35.66 -28.43 81.68
N GLU A 307 36.33 -27.44 82.31
CA GLU A 307 35.68 -26.22 82.80
C GLU A 307 35.45 -25.17 81.70
N LYS A 308 36.45 -24.89 80.85
CA LYS A 308 36.31 -23.97 79.71
C LYS A 308 35.35 -24.51 78.67
N GLN A 309 35.30 -25.83 78.49
CA GLN A 309 34.32 -26.49 77.63
C GLN A 309 32.88 -26.36 78.17
N LYS A 310 32.71 -26.30 79.49
CA LYS A 310 31.40 -26.08 80.15
C LYS A 310 30.93 -24.63 80.05
N GLU A 311 31.82 -23.64 80.18
CA GLU A 311 31.50 -22.22 79.93
C GLU A 311 31.24 -21.92 78.46
N GLN A 312 32.03 -22.50 77.55
CA GLN A 312 31.77 -22.46 76.11
C GLN A 312 30.43 -23.12 75.78
N SER A 313 30.07 -24.23 76.42
CA SER A 313 28.76 -24.86 76.23
C SER A 313 27.59 -23.97 76.71
N LYS A 314 27.76 -23.19 77.79
CA LYS A 314 26.73 -22.25 78.26
C LYS A 314 26.52 -21.09 77.28
N THR A 315 27.61 -20.48 76.84
CA THR A 315 27.55 -19.38 75.86
C THR A 315 26.98 -19.83 74.52
N VAL A 316 27.36 -21.02 74.03
CA VAL A 316 26.76 -21.63 72.84
C VAL A 316 25.26 -21.84 72.99
N ASN A 317 24.80 -22.31 74.15
CA ASN A 317 23.36 -22.50 74.39
C ASN A 317 22.60 -21.17 74.47
N GLU A 318 23.22 -20.12 75.02
CA GLU A 318 22.62 -18.78 75.05
C GLU A 318 22.51 -18.17 73.64
N TYR A 319 23.56 -18.30 72.81
CA TYR A 319 23.49 -17.87 71.41
C TYR A 319 22.46 -18.68 70.61
N LYS A 320 22.34 -20.00 70.85
CA LYS A 320 21.28 -20.82 70.23
C LYS A 320 19.88 -20.31 70.58
N PHE A 321 19.64 -19.94 71.84
CA PHE A 321 18.35 -19.40 72.24
C PHE A 321 18.08 -18.03 71.60
N ARG A 322 19.08 -17.16 71.51
CA ARG A 322 18.95 -15.86 70.83
C ARG A 322 18.68 -16.03 69.33
N VAL A 323 19.32 -16.99 68.68
CA VAL A 323 19.08 -17.34 67.28
C VAL A 323 17.64 -17.86 67.11
N GLN A 324 17.19 -18.81 67.93
CA GLN A 324 15.80 -19.30 67.87
C GLN A 324 14.76 -18.19 68.06
N LYS A 325 15.02 -17.25 68.97
CA LYS A 325 14.13 -16.09 69.17
C LYS A 325 14.10 -15.17 67.94
N ALA A 326 15.26 -14.90 67.34
CA ALA A 326 15.36 -14.11 66.12
C ALA A 326 14.69 -14.82 64.93
N GLU A 327 14.83 -16.13 64.80
CA GLU A 327 14.16 -16.94 63.78
C GLU A 327 12.63 -16.88 63.92
N ALA A 328 12.11 -16.95 65.14
CA ALA A 328 10.68 -16.79 65.40
C ALA A 328 10.16 -15.38 65.05
N GLU A 329 10.95 -14.34 65.34
CA GLU A 329 10.63 -12.96 64.97
C GLU A 329 10.64 -12.76 63.44
N VAL A 330 11.65 -13.32 62.74
CA VAL A 330 11.72 -13.31 61.27
C VAL A 330 10.49 -14.00 60.66
N SER A 331 10.08 -15.16 61.18
CA SER A 331 8.87 -15.86 60.72
C SER A 331 7.61 -15.00 60.90
N THR A 332 7.51 -14.29 62.02
CA THR A 332 6.38 -13.37 62.29
C THR A 332 6.38 -12.18 61.34
N LEU A 333 7.55 -11.57 61.09
CA LEU A 333 7.69 -10.46 60.14
C LEU A 333 7.40 -10.91 58.70
N GLN A 334 7.85 -12.09 58.29
CA GLN A 334 7.53 -12.67 56.98
C GLN A 334 6.03 -12.88 56.80
N ALA A 335 5.32 -13.36 57.83
CA ALA A 335 3.86 -13.48 57.81
C ALA A 335 3.15 -12.11 57.73
N ASN A 336 3.74 -11.06 58.29
CA ASN A 336 3.21 -9.69 58.16
C ASN A 336 3.43 -9.14 56.75
N VAL A 337 4.63 -9.32 56.18
CA VAL A 337 4.94 -8.92 54.79
C VAL A 337 4.00 -9.61 53.82
N ALA A 338 3.82 -10.93 53.92
CA ALA A 338 2.90 -11.67 53.05
C ALA A 338 1.46 -11.16 53.13
N ARG A 339 0.98 -10.76 54.32
CA ARG A 339 -0.34 -10.16 54.49
C ARG A 339 -0.44 -8.77 53.87
N LEU A 340 0.58 -7.93 54.04
CA LEU A 340 0.64 -6.59 53.45
C LEU A 340 0.72 -6.66 51.92
N ASP A 341 1.49 -7.59 51.37
CA ASP A 341 1.59 -7.82 49.93
C ASP A 341 0.24 -8.26 49.34
N ALA A 342 -0.47 -9.15 50.04
CA ALA A 342 -1.82 -9.56 49.63
C ALA A 342 -2.82 -8.38 49.65
N LEU A 343 -2.74 -7.52 50.67
CA LEU A 343 -3.55 -6.29 50.77
C LEU A 343 -3.20 -5.30 49.65
N SER A 344 -1.92 -5.06 49.39
CA SER A 344 -1.45 -4.17 48.33
C SER A 344 -1.91 -4.67 46.95
N THR A 345 -1.79 -5.97 46.69
CA THR A 345 -2.26 -6.58 45.45
C THR A 345 -3.78 -6.41 45.26
N ARG A 346 -4.57 -6.59 46.33
CA ARG A 346 -6.03 -6.36 46.28
C ARG A 346 -6.37 -4.91 46.01
N TYR A 347 -5.73 -3.96 46.68
CA TYR A 347 -5.96 -2.53 46.45
C TYR A 347 -5.54 -2.11 45.04
N LYS A 348 -4.46 -2.68 44.51
CA LYS A 348 -4.04 -2.43 43.13
C LYS A 348 -5.11 -2.90 42.14
N ILE A 349 -5.61 -4.14 42.28
CA ILE A 349 -6.68 -4.67 41.42
C ILE A 349 -7.94 -3.80 41.54
N GLN A 350 -8.32 -3.42 42.77
CA GLN A 350 -9.48 -2.56 43.00
C GLN A 350 -9.33 -1.18 42.35
N SER A 351 -8.13 -0.59 42.38
CA SER A 351 -7.82 0.67 41.70
C SER A 351 -7.96 0.53 40.19
N GLU A 352 -7.39 -0.53 39.59
CA GLU A 352 -7.48 -0.81 38.16
C GLU A 352 -8.94 -1.05 37.70
N GLU A 353 -9.77 -1.67 38.54
CA GLU A 353 -11.20 -1.86 38.26
C GLU A 353 -11.97 -0.53 38.32
N LEU A 354 -11.69 0.31 39.31
CA LEU A 354 -12.27 1.64 39.41
C LEU A 354 -11.88 2.53 38.23
N GLU A 355 -10.61 2.52 37.81
CA GLU A 355 -10.12 3.27 36.64
C GLU A 355 -10.86 2.84 35.36
N LYS A 356 -11.01 1.53 35.13
CA LYS A 356 -11.80 1.01 33.99
C LYS A 356 -13.25 1.48 34.04
N SER A 357 -13.89 1.41 35.21
CA SER A 357 -15.26 1.88 35.39
C SER A 357 -15.40 3.39 35.11
N GLU A 358 -14.40 4.20 35.48
CA GLU A 358 -14.39 5.63 35.21
C GLU A 358 -14.27 5.92 33.71
N GLU A 359 -13.45 5.16 32.99
CA GLU A 359 -13.30 5.26 31.54
C GLU A 359 -14.60 4.90 30.80
N GLU A 360 -15.28 3.83 31.22
CA GLU A 360 -16.59 3.43 30.68
C GLU A 360 -17.64 4.54 30.88
N LEU A 361 -17.72 5.10 32.09
CA LEU A 361 -18.62 6.23 32.39
C LEU A 361 -18.28 7.48 31.58
N LYS A 362 -16.99 7.75 31.32
CA LYS A 362 -16.57 8.85 30.42
C LYS A 362 -17.03 8.61 28.98
N LEU A 363 -16.97 7.38 28.49
CA LEU A 363 -17.46 7.01 27.16
C LEU A 363 -18.98 7.15 27.07
N GLU A 364 -19.71 6.64 28.06
CA GLU A 364 -21.17 6.75 28.14
C GLU A 364 -21.61 8.21 28.21
N LYS A 365 -20.96 9.03 29.04
CA LYS A 365 -21.21 10.48 29.10
C LYS A 365 -21.03 11.14 27.74
N ARG A 366 -19.97 10.82 27.00
CA ARG A 366 -19.75 11.37 25.64
C ARG A 366 -20.83 10.91 24.67
N LYS A 367 -21.29 9.66 24.77
CA LYS A 367 -22.37 9.12 23.93
C LYS A 367 -23.69 9.85 24.21
N LEU A 368 -24.10 9.93 25.48
CA LEU A 368 -25.31 10.63 25.91
C LEU A 368 -25.27 12.12 25.54
N GLN A 369 -24.10 12.77 25.61
CA GLN A 369 -23.95 14.16 25.16
C GLN A 369 -24.18 14.32 23.64
N ARG A 370 -23.78 13.34 22.81
CA ARG A 370 -24.07 13.38 21.37
C ARG A 370 -25.55 13.15 21.11
N GLU A 371 -26.15 12.16 21.77
CA GLU A 371 -27.59 11.86 21.66
C GLU A 371 -28.44 13.06 22.11
N LEU A 372 -28.04 13.76 23.17
CA LEU A 372 -28.70 14.98 23.62
C LEU A 372 -28.65 16.08 22.55
N ARG A 373 -27.47 16.32 21.94
CA ARG A 373 -27.34 17.33 20.87
C ARG A 373 -28.18 16.97 19.64
N GLU A 374 -28.23 15.70 19.28
CA GLU A 374 -29.04 15.23 18.16
C GLU A 374 -30.53 15.38 18.45
N ALA A 375 -30.98 15.03 19.66
CA ALA A 375 -32.35 15.24 20.10
C ALA A 375 -32.73 16.73 20.14
N GLN A 376 -31.82 17.60 20.59
CA GLN A 376 -31.99 19.06 20.55
C GLN A 376 -32.14 19.57 19.11
N SER A 377 -31.29 19.13 18.18
CA SER A 377 -31.43 19.50 16.76
C SER A 377 -32.78 19.08 16.18
N ARG A 378 -33.24 17.85 16.48
CA ARG A 378 -34.55 17.38 16.05
C ARG A 378 -35.69 18.18 16.67
N LEU A 379 -35.56 18.60 17.93
CA LEU A 379 -36.54 19.45 18.60
C LEU A 379 -36.63 20.80 17.87
N GLU A 380 -35.50 21.43 17.56
CA GLU A 380 -35.46 22.70 16.81
C GLU A 380 -36.11 22.57 15.42
N GLU A 381 -35.87 21.47 14.69
CA GLU A 381 -36.53 21.17 13.41
C GLU A 381 -38.06 21.04 13.57
N VAL A 382 -38.52 20.34 14.61
CA VAL A 382 -39.96 20.19 14.88
C VAL A 382 -40.57 21.52 15.33
N GLU A 383 -39.89 22.30 16.14
CA GLU A 383 -40.35 23.63 16.56
C GLU A 383 -40.45 24.59 15.37
N THR A 384 -39.47 24.60 14.48
CA THR A 384 -39.52 25.44 13.27
C THR A 384 -40.65 25.00 12.34
N THR A 385 -40.84 23.70 12.09
CA THR A 385 -41.97 23.20 11.28
C THR A 385 -43.32 23.50 11.92
N ASN A 386 -43.46 23.33 13.24
CA ASN A 386 -44.67 23.69 13.97
C ASN A 386 -44.98 25.20 13.87
N ASN A 387 -43.97 26.06 14.03
CA ASN A 387 -44.11 27.50 13.83
C ASN A 387 -44.59 27.86 12.41
N HIS A 388 -44.12 27.15 11.37
CA HIS A 388 -44.62 27.33 10.01
C HIS A 388 -46.10 26.90 9.87
N LEU A 389 -46.49 25.80 10.50
CA LEU A 389 -47.87 25.31 10.51
C LEU A 389 -48.81 26.27 11.24
N ILE A 390 -48.41 26.79 12.41
CA ILE A 390 -49.15 27.82 13.16
C ILE A 390 -49.38 29.05 12.28
N LYS A 391 -48.33 29.58 11.64
CA LYS A 391 -48.46 30.74 10.73
C LYS A 391 -49.40 30.47 9.56
N ARG A 392 -49.39 29.25 8.99
CA ARG A 392 -50.34 28.85 7.93
C ARG A 392 -51.77 28.76 8.44
N PHE A 393 -51.95 28.18 9.62
CA PHE A 393 -53.25 28.07 10.28
C PHE A 393 -53.84 29.45 10.57
N ASP A 394 -53.04 30.40 11.09
CA ASP A 394 -53.49 31.77 11.35
C ASP A 394 -53.91 32.49 10.06
N LYS A 395 -53.16 32.30 8.96
CA LYS A 395 -53.56 32.82 7.64
C LYS A 395 -54.91 32.27 7.19
N LEU A 396 -55.14 30.95 7.33
CA LEU A 396 -56.41 30.32 6.99
C LEU A 396 -57.55 30.80 7.90
N LYS A 397 -57.28 30.95 9.20
CA LYS A 397 -58.23 31.47 10.18
C LYS A 397 -58.65 32.91 9.85
N ASN A 398 -57.69 33.77 9.50
CA ASN A 398 -57.95 35.13 9.07
C ASN A 398 -58.74 35.17 7.77
N ALA A 399 -58.34 34.37 6.75
CA ALA A 399 -59.08 34.26 5.49
C ALA A 399 -60.53 33.81 5.71
N ARG A 400 -60.75 32.81 6.57
CA ARG A 400 -62.09 32.37 6.97
C ARG A 400 -62.87 33.47 7.66
N SER A 401 -62.24 34.22 8.58
CA SER A 401 -62.88 35.33 9.28
C SER A 401 -63.27 36.47 8.34
N THR A 402 -62.43 36.80 7.36
CA THR A 402 -62.75 37.77 6.31
C THR A 402 -63.95 37.30 5.49
N LEU A 403 -63.92 36.05 5.02
CA LEU A 403 -65.00 35.47 4.22
C LEU A 403 -66.34 35.43 4.98
N LEU A 404 -66.32 35.12 6.28
CA LEU A 404 -67.48 35.24 7.17
C LEU A 404 -67.99 36.68 7.32
N LYS A 405 -67.07 37.65 7.39
CA LYS A 405 -67.42 39.07 7.48
C LYS A 405 -68.07 39.56 6.19
N ASP A 406 -67.50 39.19 5.04
CA ASP A 406 -68.05 39.53 3.72
C ASP A 406 -69.45 38.94 3.54
N LEU A 407 -69.67 37.66 3.89
CA LEU A 407 -70.99 37.02 3.89
C LEU A 407 -72.00 37.68 4.85
N SER A 408 -71.54 38.32 5.92
CA SER A 408 -72.42 39.03 6.88
C SER A 408 -72.72 40.47 6.47
N GLN A 409 -71.99 41.02 5.50
CA GLN A 409 -72.14 42.39 4.99
C GLN A 409 -72.96 42.48 3.70
N ASP A 410 -73.39 41.34 3.13
CA ASP A 410 -74.46 41.28 2.12
C ASP A 410 -75.83 41.23 2.83
N PRO A 411 -76.56 42.36 3.00
CA PRO A 411 -77.98 42.28 3.25
C PRO A 411 -78.67 41.79 1.97
N ALA A 412 -79.46 40.72 2.11
CA ALA A 412 -80.39 40.28 1.08
C ALA A 412 -81.35 41.39 0.64
#